data_AF-A0A0C2D4B6-F1
#
_entry.id   AF-A0A0C2D4B6-F1
#
_cell.length_a   1.000
_cell.length_b   1.000
_cell.length_c   1.000
_cell.angle_alpha   90.00
_cell.angle_beta   90.00
_cell.angle_gamma   90.00
#
_symmetry.space_group_name_H-M   'P 1'
#
loop_
_entity.id
_entity.type
_entity.pdbx_description
1 polymer ?
#
loop_
_entity_poly.entity_id
_entity_poly.type
_entity_poly.pdbx_seq_one_letter_code
_entity_poly.pdbx_strand_id
1 'polypeptide(L)'
;MPISKSNVTLFTSLGFASGLLMAACVSNYDNPDHCRYAKGDQTCAERYGNERPYCTAAACDSTSEGFLGCVAEQPADDCYYACGGDNTVIDDDSCLLAGDGDGDPTGDGDGDGDPTGDGDGDTVCMGDEDCSDGAMPFCDLSSGECVSCDGTADPDGMCAGADPEHPLCVGGVCVACTENDPSACTGTTPICEVETSTCIGCVDHGQCPDSACNLAAGNCFDPANILHVDGDFVCAGADGSEGAPYCDIGDALANAPVEPLLVIHAQDLDTPYLETNLISNTVAMFAAAGEHPVLQGVNMSAPLTVAPSGLLFLRGVAMTGTQNGGEGLAITGGQAWIEQAKITNNAGGGILVDGGGTLVLENSFVGGDVSNKAAIDIVDGALQMSFTTVGSGFGTSAALRCTDGGATTVRNSLLVSASDADEVQCSGVSVTDSALEMSMGNNVALGALMADWFLDFDSGDFHLIPNMYPAAIDTAATWQTGDPPTDIDGDPRPTQDGTPDFAGADRTP
;
A
#
# COMPACT_ATOMS: atom_id res chain seq x y z
N MET A 1 -37.04 -37.47 55.12
CA MET A 1 -37.77 -36.19 55.13
C MET A 1 -36.80 -35.07 55.44
N PRO A 2 -36.38 -34.28 54.42
CA PRO A 2 -35.90 -32.92 54.63
C PRO A 2 -36.81 -31.92 53.91
N ILE A 3 -36.99 -30.76 54.54
CA ILE A 3 -37.76 -29.62 54.03
C ILE A 3 -36.83 -28.84 53.08
N SER A 4 -37.17 -28.84 51.80
CA SER A 4 -36.53 -28.04 50.75
C SER A 4 -37.06 -26.61 50.80
N LYS A 5 -36.16 -25.63 50.86
CA LYS A 5 -36.46 -24.19 50.73
C LYS A 5 -36.35 -23.82 49.25
N SER A 6 -37.47 -23.42 48.65
CA SER A 6 -37.51 -22.82 47.31
C SER A 6 -37.01 -21.38 47.37
N ASN A 7 -35.94 -21.08 46.64
CA ASN A 7 -35.58 -19.71 46.27
C ASN A 7 -36.37 -19.30 45.03
N VAL A 8 -37.16 -18.23 45.17
CA VAL A 8 -37.89 -17.57 44.10
C VAL A 8 -36.94 -16.55 43.48
N THR A 9 -36.45 -16.83 42.27
CA THR A 9 -35.71 -15.86 41.46
C THR A 9 -36.70 -15.08 40.61
N LEU A 10 -36.79 -13.79 40.87
CA LEU A 10 -37.61 -12.82 40.17
C LEU A 10 -36.98 -12.53 38.80
N PHE A 11 -37.61 -12.98 37.71
CA PHE A 11 -37.24 -12.59 36.35
C PHE A 11 -37.83 -11.21 36.05
N THR A 12 -36.98 -10.19 35.99
CA THR A 12 -37.33 -8.86 35.48
C THR A 12 -37.23 -8.88 33.97
N SER A 13 -38.38 -8.95 33.29
CA SER A 13 -38.50 -8.80 31.84
C SER A 13 -38.26 -7.33 31.45
N LEU A 14 -37.11 -7.02 30.85
CA LEU A 14 -36.96 -5.82 30.02
C LEU A 14 -37.54 -6.12 28.64
N GLY A 15 -38.67 -5.49 28.32
CA GLY A 15 -39.22 -5.47 26.97
C GLY A 15 -38.34 -4.60 26.07
N PHE A 16 -37.66 -5.23 25.12
CA PHE A 16 -37.00 -4.54 24.02
C PHE A 16 -38.06 -4.28 22.95
N ALA A 17 -38.46 -3.01 22.80
CA ALA A 17 -39.35 -2.58 21.74
C ALA A 17 -38.60 -2.64 20.41
N SER A 18 -39.01 -3.56 19.53
CA SER A 18 -38.54 -3.63 18.14
C SER A 18 -39.01 -2.41 17.36
N GLY A 19 -38.12 -1.43 17.20
CA GLY A 19 -38.27 -0.36 16.22
C GLY A 19 -37.90 -0.88 14.84
N LEU A 20 -38.90 -1.20 14.03
CA LEU A 20 -38.75 -1.52 12.61
C LEU A 20 -38.38 -0.22 11.87
N LEU A 21 -37.09 0.05 11.67
CA LEU A 21 -36.63 1.09 10.75
C LEU A 21 -36.76 0.55 9.33
N MET A 22 -37.85 0.90 8.65
CA MET A 22 -37.96 0.74 7.21
C MET A 22 -36.98 1.72 6.56
N ALA A 23 -35.77 1.26 6.25
CA ALA A 23 -34.89 1.92 5.29
C ALA A 23 -35.59 1.86 3.93
N ALA A 24 -36.31 2.92 3.58
CA ALA A 24 -36.75 3.11 2.22
C ALA A 24 -35.49 3.32 1.37
N CYS A 25 -35.17 2.36 0.49
CA CYS A 25 -34.22 2.61 -0.60
C CYS A 25 -34.81 3.74 -1.45
N VAL A 26 -34.40 4.97 -1.19
CA VAL A 26 -34.61 6.09 -2.10
C VAL A 26 -33.65 5.84 -3.24
N SER A 27 -34.14 5.23 -4.31
CA SER A 27 -33.46 5.29 -5.60
C SER A 27 -33.40 6.76 -5.97
N ASN A 28 -32.24 7.40 -5.79
CA ASN A 28 -31.94 8.68 -6.40
C ASN A 28 -32.03 8.45 -7.91
N TYR A 29 -33.15 8.86 -8.49
CA TYR A 29 -33.22 9.01 -9.93
C TYR A 29 -32.45 10.28 -10.23
N ASP A 30 -31.35 10.14 -10.95
CA ASP A 30 -30.61 11.28 -11.47
C ASP A 30 -31.59 12.18 -12.21
N ASN A 31 -31.68 13.43 -11.78
CA ASN A 31 -32.56 14.39 -12.39
C ASN A 31 -31.89 14.85 -13.70
N PRO A 32 -32.41 14.48 -14.88
CA PRO A 32 -31.76 14.84 -16.15
C PRO A 32 -31.78 16.35 -16.42
N ASP A 33 -32.56 17.12 -15.67
CA ASP A 33 -32.59 18.59 -15.74
C ASP A 33 -31.51 19.26 -14.88
N HIS A 34 -30.79 18.51 -14.05
CA HIS A 34 -29.69 19.04 -13.24
C HIS A 34 -28.50 19.40 -14.16
N CYS A 35 -27.86 20.55 -13.95
CA CYS A 35 -26.85 21.10 -14.84
C CYS A 35 -25.69 20.11 -15.09
N ARG A 36 -25.32 19.33 -14.07
CA ARG A 36 -24.32 18.27 -14.11
C ARG A 36 -24.59 17.19 -15.15
N TYR A 37 -25.84 16.83 -15.38
CA TYR A 37 -26.24 15.83 -16.38
C TYR A 37 -26.68 16.46 -17.72
N ALA A 38 -26.76 17.80 -17.76
CA ALA A 38 -27.08 18.58 -18.94
C ALA A 38 -25.80 19.18 -19.54
N LYS A 39 -25.82 20.46 -19.95
CA LYS A 39 -24.68 21.16 -20.57
C LYS A 39 -23.94 22.07 -19.59
N GLY A 40 -23.82 21.66 -18.33
CA GLY A 40 -23.10 22.40 -17.30
C GLY A 40 -23.51 23.87 -17.21
N ASP A 41 -22.52 24.76 -17.33
CA ASP A 41 -22.67 26.21 -17.21
C ASP A 41 -23.58 26.81 -18.27
N GLN A 42 -23.60 26.26 -19.49
CA GLN A 42 -24.56 26.70 -20.50
C GLN A 42 -26.00 26.53 -20.01
N THR A 43 -26.30 25.43 -19.32
CA THR A 43 -27.65 25.19 -18.77
C THR A 43 -27.99 26.20 -17.68
N CYS A 44 -27.00 26.56 -16.86
CA CYS A 44 -27.16 27.54 -15.79
C CYS A 44 -27.33 28.96 -16.32
N ALA A 45 -26.53 29.38 -17.30
CA ALA A 45 -26.65 30.66 -17.99
C ALA A 45 -27.99 30.81 -18.74
N GLU A 46 -28.46 29.76 -19.43
CA GLU A 46 -29.75 29.78 -20.13
C GLU A 46 -30.95 29.91 -19.17
N ARG A 47 -30.87 29.32 -17.97
CA ARG A 47 -31.97 29.29 -16.99
C ARG A 47 -31.98 30.49 -16.05
N TYR A 48 -30.79 30.92 -15.60
CA TYR A 48 -30.62 31.88 -14.52
C TYR A 48 -29.78 33.10 -14.91
N GLY A 49 -29.27 33.17 -16.13
CA GLY A 49 -28.42 34.26 -16.60
C GLY A 49 -27.18 34.43 -15.73
N ASN A 50 -26.80 35.67 -15.48
CA ASN A 50 -25.59 35.99 -14.70
C ASN A 50 -25.80 35.86 -13.18
N GLU A 51 -27.01 35.54 -12.70
CA GLU A 51 -27.25 35.38 -11.27
C GLU A 51 -26.66 34.07 -10.73
N ARG A 52 -26.62 33.02 -11.57
CA ARG A 52 -26.11 31.68 -11.25
C ARG A 52 -25.52 31.00 -12.48
N PRO A 53 -24.36 31.46 -12.99
CA PRO A 53 -23.85 30.96 -14.26
C PRO A 53 -23.10 29.61 -14.13
N TYR A 54 -22.72 29.19 -12.92
CA TYR A 54 -21.83 28.04 -12.73
C TYR A 54 -22.57 26.78 -12.25
N CYS A 55 -22.13 25.61 -12.70
CA CYS A 55 -22.69 24.32 -12.35
C CYS A 55 -21.86 23.57 -11.28
N THR A 56 -22.54 23.05 -10.25
CA THR A 56 -21.94 22.22 -9.19
C THR A 56 -22.83 21.02 -8.82
N ALA A 57 -22.41 20.21 -7.85
CA ALA A 57 -23.16 19.07 -7.31
C ALA A 57 -23.59 19.29 -5.85
N ALA A 58 -24.65 18.60 -5.41
CA ALA A 58 -25.17 18.65 -4.03
C ALA A 58 -24.12 18.40 -2.95
N ALA A 59 -23.15 17.53 -3.24
CA ALA A 59 -22.07 17.17 -2.33
C ALA A 59 -21.15 18.36 -2.02
N CYS A 60 -21.01 19.29 -2.97
CA CYS A 60 -20.15 20.46 -2.89
C CYS A 60 -20.91 21.68 -2.36
N ASP A 61 -22.13 21.89 -2.83
CA ASP A 61 -23.03 22.92 -2.32
C ASP A 61 -24.47 22.42 -2.28
N SER A 62 -24.94 22.06 -1.09
CA SER A 62 -26.33 21.61 -0.87
C SER A 62 -27.40 22.66 -1.21
N THR A 63 -27.03 23.94 -1.31
CA THR A 63 -27.97 25.02 -1.68
C THR A 63 -28.25 25.06 -3.19
N SER A 64 -27.39 24.41 -3.99
CA SER A 64 -27.52 24.31 -5.46
C SER A 64 -28.72 23.45 -5.90
N GLU A 65 -29.16 22.50 -5.07
CA GLU A 65 -30.29 21.60 -5.36
C GLU A 65 -31.61 22.35 -5.58
N GLY A 66 -31.78 23.52 -4.96
CA GLY A 66 -32.94 24.39 -5.21
C GLY A 66 -32.95 25.05 -6.60
N PHE A 67 -31.82 24.99 -7.31
CA PHE A 67 -31.55 25.65 -8.59
C PHE A 67 -30.92 24.70 -9.61
N LEU A 68 -31.22 23.39 -9.53
CA LEU A 68 -30.74 22.38 -10.48
C LEU A 68 -29.21 22.33 -10.62
N GLY A 69 -28.50 22.58 -9.51
CA GLY A 69 -27.03 22.57 -9.48
C GLY A 69 -26.38 23.93 -9.77
N CYS A 70 -27.16 24.98 -10.06
CA CYS A 70 -26.61 26.27 -10.46
C CYS A 70 -26.29 27.20 -9.28
N VAL A 71 -25.07 27.74 -9.25
CA VAL A 71 -24.53 28.62 -8.20
C VAL A 71 -23.98 29.93 -8.77
N ALA A 72 -23.91 30.95 -7.92
CA ALA A 72 -23.53 32.32 -8.30
C ALA A 72 -22.01 32.52 -8.40
N GLU A 73 -21.25 31.80 -7.57
CA GLU A 73 -19.79 31.84 -7.54
C GLU A 73 -19.25 30.53 -8.10
N GLN A 74 -18.10 30.60 -8.76
CA GLN A 74 -17.47 29.43 -9.36
C GLN A 74 -17.05 28.47 -8.23
N PRO A 75 -17.44 27.19 -8.28
CA PRO A 75 -16.98 26.18 -7.33
C PRO A 75 -15.47 25.91 -7.49
N ALA A 76 -14.89 25.16 -6.54
CA ALA A 76 -13.57 24.56 -6.72
C ALA A 76 -13.58 23.56 -7.89
N ASP A 77 -12.43 23.30 -8.51
CA ASP A 77 -12.32 22.53 -9.75
C ASP A 77 -12.84 21.09 -9.62
N ASP A 78 -12.64 20.45 -8.46
CA ASP A 78 -13.17 19.12 -8.11
C ASP A 78 -14.71 19.09 -7.95
N CYS A 79 -15.34 20.26 -7.97
CA CYS A 79 -16.76 20.48 -7.74
C CYS A 79 -17.42 21.31 -8.87
N TYR A 80 -16.67 21.63 -9.92
CA TYR A 80 -17.10 22.50 -11.01
C TYR A 80 -17.37 21.67 -12.27
N TYR A 81 -18.61 21.67 -12.75
CA TYR A 81 -19.09 20.82 -13.84
C TYR A 81 -19.40 21.68 -15.07
N ALA A 82 -18.42 22.44 -15.55
CA ALA A 82 -18.62 23.45 -16.60
C ALA A 82 -19.26 22.88 -17.87
N CYS A 83 -18.89 21.64 -18.24
CA CYS A 83 -19.35 21.01 -19.49
C CYS A 83 -20.59 20.11 -19.28
N GLY A 84 -20.95 19.81 -18.03
CA GLY A 84 -21.96 18.81 -17.70
C GLY A 84 -21.46 17.38 -17.96
N GLY A 85 -22.36 16.47 -18.36
CA GLY A 85 -22.00 15.07 -18.66
C GLY A 85 -21.48 14.24 -17.48
N ASP A 86 -21.71 14.69 -16.24
CA ASP A 86 -21.23 14.08 -15.00
C ASP A 86 -19.72 14.19 -14.74
N ASN A 87 -19.01 15.02 -15.51
CA ASN A 87 -17.56 15.23 -15.44
C ASN A 87 -17.22 16.60 -14.83
N THR A 88 -16.23 16.63 -13.94
CA THR A 88 -15.69 17.91 -13.42
C THR A 88 -14.76 18.55 -14.45
N VAL A 89 -14.34 19.80 -14.22
CA VAL A 89 -13.33 20.46 -15.08
C VAL A 89 -11.95 19.79 -15.00
N ILE A 90 -11.70 18.97 -13.97
CA ILE A 90 -10.50 18.13 -13.89
C ILE A 90 -10.59 16.98 -14.91
N ASP A 91 -11.82 16.49 -15.16
CA ASP A 91 -12.09 15.37 -16.06
C ASP A 91 -12.33 15.81 -17.53
N ASP A 92 -12.96 16.99 -17.73
CA ASP A 92 -13.29 17.56 -19.05
C ASP A 92 -13.35 19.10 -18.98
N ASP A 93 -12.32 19.77 -19.52
CA ASP A 93 -12.19 21.23 -19.60
C ASP A 93 -12.56 21.79 -20.98
N SER A 94 -13.05 20.95 -21.90
CA SER A 94 -13.19 21.29 -23.32
C SER A 94 -14.13 22.48 -23.60
N CYS A 95 -15.04 22.78 -22.67
CA CYS A 95 -15.97 23.89 -22.76
C CYS A 95 -15.45 25.21 -22.16
N LEU A 96 -14.28 25.21 -21.49
CA LEU A 96 -13.65 26.43 -20.95
C LEU A 96 -12.84 27.20 -22.00
N LEU A 97 -12.58 26.60 -23.17
CA LEU A 97 -11.69 27.13 -24.22
C LEU A 97 -12.38 28.04 -25.27
N ALA A 98 -13.36 28.86 -24.89
CA ALA A 98 -13.97 29.84 -25.79
C ALA A 98 -13.51 31.28 -25.45
N GLY A 99 -12.28 31.59 -25.84
CA GLY A 99 -11.66 32.91 -25.67
C GLY A 99 -10.60 33.21 -26.73
N ASP A 100 -10.83 32.84 -27.99
CA ASP A 100 -10.07 33.33 -29.15
C ASP A 100 -10.56 34.75 -29.51
N GLY A 101 -9.90 35.73 -28.90
CA GLY A 101 -10.17 37.15 -29.07
C GLY A 101 -9.64 37.73 -30.37
N ASP A 102 -10.38 37.59 -31.48
CA ASP A 102 -10.03 38.24 -32.76
C ASP A 102 -11.23 38.70 -33.62
N GLY A 103 -12.34 39.09 -32.97
CA GLY A 103 -13.52 39.63 -33.65
C GLY A 103 -13.63 41.17 -33.69
N ASP A 104 -12.85 41.84 -34.54
CA ASP A 104 -13.10 43.23 -34.99
C ASP A 104 -14.01 43.25 -36.24
N PRO A 105 -15.16 43.95 -36.23
CA PRO A 105 -15.83 44.37 -37.44
C PRO A 105 -15.83 45.91 -37.58
N THR A 106 -14.86 46.39 -38.37
CA THR A 106 -14.98 47.51 -39.31
C THR A 106 -15.38 48.89 -38.79
N GLY A 107 -14.43 49.83 -38.94
CA GLY A 107 -14.65 51.04 -39.75
C GLY A 107 -15.10 52.30 -39.00
N ASP A 108 -14.13 53.21 -38.82
CA ASP A 108 -14.15 54.65 -39.14
C ASP A 108 -13.04 55.29 -38.28
N GLY A 109 -11.92 55.76 -38.84
CA GLY A 109 -11.88 56.94 -39.70
C GLY A 109 -11.76 58.18 -38.82
N ASP A 110 -10.52 58.71 -38.72
CA ASP A 110 -10.04 59.99 -38.13
C ASP A 110 -8.95 59.67 -37.08
N GLY A 111 -7.66 59.87 -37.33
CA GLY A 111 -7.06 61.07 -37.91
C GLY A 111 -6.66 62.01 -36.79
N ASP A 112 -5.59 61.68 -36.05
CA ASP A 112 -4.69 62.65 -35.43
C ASP A 112 -3.37 61.95 -35.09
N GLY A 113 -2.28 62.53 -35.58
CA GLY A 113 -0.94 61.97 -35.44
C GLY A 113 -0.40 62.10 -34.03
N ASP A 114 0.09 60.99 -33.51
CA ASP A 114 1.09 60.97 -32.45
C ASP A 114 2.35 60.27 -32.98
N PRO A 115 3.53 60.93 -33.04
CA PRO A 115 4.77 60.32 -33.52
C PRO A 115 5.53 59.51 -32.47
N THR A 116 4.95 59.15 -31.31
CA THR A 116 5.68 58.40 -30.28
C THR A 116 4.82 57.37 -29.56
N GLY A 117 5.11 56.08 -29.77
CA GLY A 117 4.78 55.02 -28.82
C GLY A 117 3.70 54.06 -29.28
N ASP A 118 4.01 53.27 -30.30
CA ASP A 118 3.80 51.82 -30.31
C ASP A 118 4.02 51.25 -28.90
N GLY A 119 2.91 51.20 -28.15
CA GLY A 119 2.78 50.68 -26.79
C GLY A 119 2.63 49.17 -26.73
N ASP A 120 3.02 48.47 -27.78
CA ASP A 120 3.55 47.11 -27.78
C ASP A 120 4.99 47.14 -27.23
N GLY A 121 5.15 47.82 -26.09
CA GLY A 121 6.40 47.82 -25.35
C GLY A 121 6.81 46.38 -25.14
N ASP A 122 7.93 46.00 -25.76
CA ASP A 122 8.89 45.08 -25.17
C ASP A 122 9.06 45.54 -23.71
N THR A 123 8.18 45.06 -22.82
CA THR A 123 8.34 45.22 -21.39
C THR A 123 9.52 44.35 -21.05
N VAL A 124 10.69 44.99 -21.14
CA VAL A 124 11.94 44.53 -20.58
C VAL A 124 11.62 44.03 -19.18
N CYS A 125 11.72 42.71 -18.97
CA CYS A 125 11.46 42.16 -17.66
C CYS A 125 12.50 42.76 -16.69
N MET A 126 12.06 43.10 -15.48
CA MET A 126 12.92 43.66 -14.42
C MET A 126 13.13 42.65 -13.28
N GLY A 127 12.36 41.57 -13.26
CA GLY A 127 12.49 40.39 -12.41
C GLY A 127 11.62 39.24 -12.92
N ASP A 128 11.76 38.07 -12.31
CA ASP A 128 11.02 36.86 -12.70
C ASP A 128 9.49 37.05 -12.55
N GLU A 129 9.05 37.89 -11.60
CA GLU A 129 7.64 38.26 -11.44
C GLU A 129 7.00 38.95 -12.67
N ASP A 130 7.81 39.49 -13.59
CA ASP A 130 7.34 40.10 -14.83
C ASP A 130 7.10 39.06 -15.95
N CYS A 131 7.54 37.82 -15.76
CA CYS A 131 7.45 36.73 -16.72
C CYS A 131 6.30 35.77 -16.38
N SER A 132 5.12 36.05 -16.94
CA SER A 132 3.89 35.28 -16.68
C SER A 132 3.68 34.05 -17.58
N ASP A 133 4.54 33.86 -18.58
CA ASP A 133 4.53 32.67 -19.42
C ASP A 133 5.22 31.51 -18.66
N GLY A 134 4.47 30.45 -18.36
CA GLY A 134 4.99 29.28 -17.68
C GLY A 134 6.11 28.55 -18.44
N ALA A 135 6.24 28.76 -19.76
CA ALA A 135 7.34 28.20 -20.55
C ALA A 135 8.62 29.06 -20.51
N MET A 136 8.51 30.33 -20.12
CA MET A 136 9.63 31.27 -20.00
C MET A 136 9.49 32.10 -18.71
N PRO A 137 9.55 31.46 -17.53
CA PRO A 137 9.22 32.12 -16.27
C PRO A 137 10.37 32.96 -15.70
N PHE A 138 11.56 32.95 -16.33
CA PHE A 138 12.75 33.61 -15.79
C PHE A 138 13.10 34.87 -16.58
N CYS A 139 13.46 35.94 -15.88
CA CYS A 139 13.93 37.16 -16.52
C CYS A 139 15.45 37.16 -16.67
N ASP A 140 15.95 37.15 -17.91
CA ASP A 140 17.36 37.42 -18.15
C ASP A 140 17.63 38.93 -18.02
N LEU A 141 18.09 39.38 -16.84
CA LEU A 141 18.40 40.78 -16.57
C LEU A 141 19.43 41.41 -17.52
N SER A 142 20.16 40.61 -18.30
CA SER A 142 21.15 41.11 -19.27
C SER A 142 20.52 41.50 -20.62
N SER A 143 19.51 40.75 -21.08
CA SER A 143 18.74 41.03 -22.30
C SER A 143 17.43 41.76 -22.01
N GLY A 144 16.87 41.56 -20.82
CA GLY A 144 15.53 41.98 -20.45
C GLY A 144 14.42 41.12 -21.07
N GLU A 145 14.75 39.93 -21.56
CA GLU A 145 13.81 38.99 -22.15
C GLU A 145 13.43 37.90 -21.14
N CYS A 146 12.17 37.47 -21.18
CA CYS A 146 11.74 36.28 -20.46
C CYS A 146 12.26 35.03 -21.19
N VAL A 147 12.94 34.16 -20.46
CA VAL A 147 13.60 32.95 -20.96
C VAL A 147 13.19 31.73 -20.14
N SER A 148 13.37 30.55 -20.72
CA SER A 148 13.31 29.28 -20.01
C SER A 148 14.51 29.12 -19.06
N CYS A 149 14.48 28.14 -18.16
CA CYS A 149 15.61 27.92 -17.24
C CYS A 149 16.95 27.69 -17.99
N ASP A 150 16.91 27.02 -19.16
CA ASP A 150 18.06 26.81 -20.05
C ASP A 150 18.69 28.11 -20.58
N GLY A 151 17.91 29.19 -20.63
CA GLY A 151 18.38 30.51 -21.08
C GLY A 151 19.12 31.29 -20.00
N THR A 152 19.18 30.78 -18.78
CA THR A 152 19.81 31.45 -17.65
C THR A 152 21.28 31.03 -17.48
N ALA A 153 22.04 31.80 -16.69
CA ALA A 153 23.46 31.50 -16.44
C ALA A 153 23.68 30.33 -15.46
N ASP A 154 22.66 29.97 -14.69
CA ASP A 154 22.66 28.89 -13.71
C ASP A 154 21.28 28.19 -13.73
N PRO A 155 21.00 27.35 -14.74
CA PRO A 155 19.66 26.79 -14.98
C PRO A 155 19.04 26.10 -13.77
N ASP A 156 19.80 25.21 -13.11
CA ASP A 156 19.35 24.50 -11.90
C ASP A 156 19.23 25.45 -10.71
N GLY A 157 20.19 26.38 -10.55
CA GLY A 157 20.12 27.39 -9.47
C GLY A 157 18.88 28.28 -9.56
N MET A 158 18.43 28.62 -10.77
CA MET A 158 17.21 29.39 -11.00
C MET A 158 15.96 28.56 -10.68
N CYS A 159 15.90 27.31 -11.13
CA CYS A 159 14.82 26.39 -10.79
C CYS A 159 14.72 26.17 -9.27
N ALA A 160 15.83 25.82 -8.60
CA ALA A 160 15.87 25.61 -7.16
C ALA A 160 15.55 26.88 -6.35
N GLY A 161 15.84 28.06 -6.89
CA GLY A 161 15.49 29.34 -6.28
C GLY A 161 14.01 29.68 -6.42
N ALA A 162 13.39 29.31 -7.54
CA ALA A 162 11.97 29.53 -7.81
C ALA A 162 11.09 28.52 -7.07
N ASP A 163 11.43 27.25 -7.14
CA ASP A 163 10.73 26.15 -6.46
C ASP A 163 11.72 25.10 -5.94
N PRO A 164 11.88 24.98 -4.61
CA PRO A 164 12.69 23.94 -4.00
C PRO A 164 12.25 22.50 -4.33
N GLU A 165 10.98 22.27 -4.71
CA GLU A 165 10.46 20.96 -5.11
C GLU A 165 10.76 20.62 -6.59
N HIS A 166 11.16 21.61 -7.39
CA HIS A 166 11.54 21.44 -8.80
C HIS A 166 12.91 22.06 -9.11
N PRO A 167 14.00 21.55 -8.51
CA PRO A 167 15.28 22.23 -8.54
C PRO A 167 16.08 22.08 -9.83
N LEU A 168 15.68 21.19 -10.75
CA LEU A 168 16.48 20.85 -11.93
C LEU A 168 15.89 21.44 -13.20
N CYS A 169 16.72 21.99 -14.07
CA CYS A 169 16.31 22.47 -15.38
C CYS A 169 16.53 21.41 -16.47
N VAL A 170 15.46 20.97 -17.13
CA VAL A 170 15.53 20.00 -18.23
C VAL A 170 14.65 20.44 -19.40
N GLY A 171 15.27 20.65 -20.56
CA GLY A 171 14.54 21.00 -21.78
C GLY A 171 13.74 22.31 -21.64
N GLY A 172 14.27 23.25 -20.87
CA GLY A 172 13.67 24.56 -20.61
C GLY A 172 12.64 24.58 -19.48
N VAL A 173 12.37 23.45 -18.83
CA VAL A 173 11.35 23.35 -17.77
C VAL A 173 12.00 22.92 -16.46
N CYS A 174 11.53 23.47 -15.34
CA CYS A 174 11.95 23.02 -14.01
C CYS A 174 11.23 21.71 -13.66
N VAL A 175 12.00 20.70 -13.26
CA VAL A 175 11.52 19.36 -12.91
C VAL A 175 12.05 18.96 -11.53
N ALA A 176 11.38 18.00 -10.88
CA ALA A 176 11.76 17.55 -9.54
C ALA A 176 13.05 16.75 -9.55
N CYS A 177 13.25 15.91 -10.57
CA CYS A 177 14.37 14.97 -10.62
C CYS A 177 14.65 14.50 -12.05
N THR A 178 15.80 13.85 -12.23
CA THR A 178 16.14 13.13 -13.47
C THR A 178 16.82 11.81 -13.17
N GLU A 179 16.98 10.94 -14.16
CA GLU A 179 17.78 9.71 -14.03
C GLU A 179 19.22 9.99 -13.56
N ASN A 180 19.81 11.12 -13.98
CA ASN A 180 21.18 11.48 -13.62
C ASN A 180 21.29 12.21 -12.27
N ASP A 181 20.17 12.74 -11.77
CA ASP A 181 20.12 13.40 -10.48
C ASP A 181 18.84 13.00 -9.71
N PRO A 182 18.79 11.76 -9.22
CA PRO A 182 17.72 11.32 -8.34
C PRO A 182 17.87 11.89 -6.93
N SER A 183 19.01 12.52 -6.60
CA SER A 183 19.32 12.98 -5.25
C SER A 183 18.47 14.17 -4.78
N ALA A 184 17.79 14.83 -5.72
CA ALA A 184 16.77 15.83 -5.44
C ALA A 184 15.53 15.23 -4.73
N CYS A 185 15.22 13.95 -4.97
CA CYS A 185 14.13 13.24 -4.32
C CYS A 185 14.54 12.81 -2.90
N THR A 186 13.84 13.35 -1.89
CA THR A 186 14.15 13.10 -0.47
C THR A 186 12.88 12.94 0.36
N GLY A 187 13.02 12.56 1.62
CA GLY A 187 11.87 12.40 2.52
C GLY A 187 10.96 11.25 2.11
N THR A 188 9.65 11.50 2.02
CA THR A 188 8.62 10.50 1.69
C THR A 188 8.51 10.18 0.20
N THR A 189 9.26 10.87 -0.65
CA THR A 189 9.30 10.64 -2.10
C THR A 189 10.75 10.50 -2.59
N PRO A 190 11.49 9.46 -2.19
CA PRO A 190 12.91 9.31 -2.48
C PRO A 190 13.19 8.81 -3.91
N ILE A 191 12.17 8.37 -4.66
CA ILE A 191 12.35 7.75 -5.97
C ILE A 191 12.00 8.73 -7.07
N CYS A 192 12.89 8.87 -8.06
CA CYS A 192 12.60 9.65 -9.26
C CYS A 192 11.85 8.78 -10.29
N GLU A 193 10.59 9.11 -10.56
CA GLU A 193 9.87 8.56 -11.71
C GLU A 193 10.31 9.31 -12.97
N VAL A 194 11.12 8.67 -13.80
CA VAL A 194 11.81 9.32 -14.92
C VAL A 194 10.82 9.70 -16.03
N GLU A 195 9.74 8.92 -16.22
CA GLU A 195 8.75 9.21 -17.28
C GLU A 195 8.00 10.52 -17.02
N THR A 196 7.69 10.80 -15.76
CA THR A 196 6.96 12.01 -15.34
C THR A 196 7.88 13.09 -14.76
N SER A 197 9.15 12.76 -14.51
CA SER A 197 10.12 13.63 -13.82
C SER A 197 9.64 14.11 -12.45
N THR A 198 8.90 13.26 -11.73
CA THR A 198 8.32 13.53 -10.41
C THR A 198 8.92 12.61 -9.35
N CYS A 199 9.10 13.13 -8.14
CA CYS A 199 9.47 12.31 -6.99
C CYS A 199 8.26 11.53 -6.45
N ILE A 200 8.39 10.22 -6.31
CA ILE A 200 7.38 9.31 -5.76
C ILE A 200 7.92 8.53 -4.55
N GLY A 201 7.01 7.99 -3.74
CA GLY A 201 7.37 7.08 -2.66
C GLY A 201 7.94 5.77 -3.20
N CYS A 202 8.85 5.15 -2.45
CA CYS A 202 9.24 3.79 -2.72
C CYS A 202 8.06 2.84 -2.46
N VAL A 203 7.96 1.80 -3.28
CA VAL A 203 6.95 0.73 -3.24
C VAL A 203 7.58 -0.66 -3.20
N ASP A 204 8.90 -0.76 -3.37
CA ASP A 204 9.68 -1.98 -3.24
C ASP A 204 10.99 -1.69 -2.52
N HIS A 205 11.48 -2.65 -1.72
CA HIS A 205 12.72 -2.47 -0.97
C HIS A 205 13.95 -2.28 -1.88
N GLY A 206 13.96 -2.87 -3.07
CA GLY A 206 15.05 -2.75 -4.05
C GLY A 206 15.20 -1.34 -4.64
N GLN A 207 14.19 -0.47 -4.49
CA GLN A 207 14.30 0.94 -4.87
C GLN A 207 15.16 1.76 -3.88
N CYS A 208 15.49 1.19 -2.73
CA CYS A 208 16.35 1.81 -1.70
C CYS A 208 17.69 1.05 -1.62
N PRO A 209 18.66 1.30 -2.52
CA PRO A 209 19.87 0.47 -2.66
C PRO A 209 20.78 0.45 -1.42
N ASP A 210 20.74 1.50 -0.61
CA ASP A 210 21.53 1.61 0.62
C ASP A 210 20.78 1.14 1.87
N SER A 211 19.50 0.75 1.74
CA SER A 211 18.66 0.31 2.87
C SER A 211 17.45 -0.51 2.40
N ALA A 212 16.24 -0.08 2.75
CA ALA A 212 14.98 -0.70 2.41
C ALA A 212 13.88 0.35 2.37
N CYS A 213 12.78 0.05 1.68
CA CYS A 213 11.60 0.91 1.70
C CYS A 213 10.77 0.74 2.99
N ASN A 214 10.37 1.84 3.62
CA ASN A 214 9.26 1.86 4.57
C ASN A 214 7.95 1.88 3.78
N LEU A 215 7.42 0.70 3.45
CA LEU A 215 6.25 0.55 2.57
C LEU A 215 4.98 1.25 3.09
N ALA A 216 4.94 1.59 4.39
CA ALA A 216 3.83 2.34 4.97
C ALA A 216 3.92 3.87 4.72
N ALA A 217 5.14 4.41 4.59
CA ALA A 217 5.38 5.85 4.49
C ALA A 217 6.00 6.28 3.15
N GLY A 218 6.51 5.34 2.35
CA GLY A 218 7.12 5.60 1.05
C GLY A 218 8.54 6.17 1.10
N ASN A 219 9.14 6.33 2.28
CA ASN A 219 10.54 6.73 2.42
C ASN A 219 11.49 5.52 2.52
N CYS A 220 12.75 5.70 2.14
CA CYS A 220 13.79 4.73 2.46
C CYS A 220 14.19 4.84 3.94
N PHE A 221 14.52 3.72 4.58
CA PHE A 221 15.15 3.72 5.90
C PHE A 221 16.51 4.44 5.86
N ASP A 222 16.88 5.13 6.92
CA ASP A 222 18.18 5.81 7.00
C ASP A 222 19.31 4.76 7.07
N PRO A 223 20.28 4.76 6.14
CA PRO A 223 21.42 3.84 6.20
C PRO A 223 22.25 3.97 7.50
N ALA A 224 22.20 5.12 8.18
CA ALA A 224 22.84 5.30 9.48
C ALA A 224 22.15 4.52 10.62
N ASN A 225 20.92 4.05 10.39
CA ASN A 225 20.12 3.30 11.35
C ASN A 225 20.13 1.79 11.10
N ILE A 226 21.05 1.31 10.25
CA ILE A 226 21.23 -0.12 10.00
C ILE A 226 22.05 -0.73 11.14
N LEU A 227 21.53 -1.79 11.73
CA LEU A 227 22.20 -2.56 12.78
C LEU A 227 22.29 -4.04 12.39
N HIS A 228 23.39 -4.68 12.72
CA HIS A 228 23.62 -6.09 12.49
C HIS A 228 23.41 -6.90 13.77
N VAL A 229 22.78 -8.06 13.61
CA VAL A 229 22.61 -9.08 14.64
C VAL A 229 23.26 -10.38 14.17
N ASP A 230 24.25 -10.87 14.91
CA ASP A 230 24.99 -12.10 14.65
C ASP A 230 25.36 -12.78 15.98
N GLY A 231 24.61 -13.84 16.31
CA GLY A 231 24.78 -14.61 17.54
C GLY A 231 26.08 -15.43 17.61
N ASP A 232 26.78 -15.62 16.48
CA ASP A 232 28.06 -16.35 16.44
C ASP A 232 29.27 -15.45 16.72
N PHE A 233 29.05 -14.12 16.70
CA PHE A 233 30.10 -13.15 16.93
C PHE A 233 30.46 -13.01 18.43
N VAL A 234 31.63 -12.44 18.71
CA VAL A 234 32.00 -12.05 20.08
C VAL A 234 31.47 -10.64 20.35
N CYS A 235 30.22 -10.52 20.82
CA CYS A 235 29.50 -9.25 20.94
C CYS A 235 29.89 -8.39 22.17
N ALA A 236 31.07 -8.62 22.75
CA ALA A 236 31.54 -7.82 23.88
C ALA A 236 31.87 -6.39 23.41
N GLY A 237 31.01 -5.43 23.78
CA GLY A 237 31.13 -4.04 23.30
C GLY A 237 30.52 -3.82 21.92
N ALA A 238 29.51 -4.61 21.56
CA ALA A 238 28.71 -4.42 20.36
C ALA A 238 28.21 -2.97 20.22
N ASP A 239 28.32 -2.45 19.00
CA ASP A 239 27.76 -1.15 18.61
C ASP A 239 26.73 -1.27 17.48
N GLY A 240 26.44 -2.50 17.04
CA GLY A 240 25.49 -2.80 15.97
C GLY A 240 26.05 -2.64 14.57
N SER A 241 27.32 -2.24 14.40
CA SER A 241 27.97 -2.30 13.09
C SER A 241 28.23 -3.75 12.66
N GLU A 242 28.42 -3.99 11.36
CA GLU A 242 28.82 -5.30 10.83
C GLU A 242 30.12 -5.84 11.49
N GLY A 243 31.02 -4.96 11.91
CA GLY A 243 32.28 -5.34 12.57
C GLY A 243 32.15 -5.62 14.08
N ALA A 244 31.05 -5.21 14.70
CA ALA A 244 30.73 -5.42 16.11
C ALA A 244 29.20 -5.55 16.31
N PRO A 245 28.58 -6.60 15.74
CA PRO A 245 27.12 -6.79 15.76
C PRO A 245 26.60 -7.11 17.16
N TYR A 246 25.30 -6.94 17.36
CA TYR A 246 24.61 -7.46 18.55
C TYR A 246 24.46 -8.98 18.47
N CYS A 247 24.48 -9.67 19.61
CA CYS A 247 24.29 -11.13 19.65
C CYS A 247 22.82 -11.55 19.64
N ASP A 248 21.96 -10.66 20.14
CA ASP A 248 20.55 -10.92 20.39
C ASP A 248 19.71 -9.80 19.77
N ILE A 249 18.54 -10.14 19.25
CA ILE A 249 17.62 -9.20 18.61
C ILE A 249 17.09 -8.20 19.65
N GLY A 250 16.82 -8.67 20.88
CA GLY A 250 16.35 -7.81 21.96
C GLY A 250 17.35 -6.73 22.34
N ASP A 251 18.66 -7.05 22.32
CA ASP A 251 19.72 -6.08 22.58
C ASP A 251 19.82 -5.05 21.45
N ALA A 252 19.70 -5.49 20.19
CA ALA A 252 19.67 -4.57 19.05
C ALA A 252 18.48 -3.61 19.13
N LEU A 253 17.27 -4.11 19.41
CA LEU A 253 16.06 -3.31 19.58
C LEU A 253 16.17 -2.32 20.74
N ALA A 254 16.77 -2.72 21.86
CA ALA A 254 16.91 -1.87 23.04
C ALA A 254 17.88 -0.70 22.84
N ASN A 255 18.87 -0.87 21.96
CA ASN A 255 19.88 0.14 21.66
C ASN A 255 19.64 0.85 20.31
N ALA A 256 18.57 0.48 19.61
CA ALA A 256 18.30 0.96 18.27
C ALA A 256 18.01 2.48 18.22
N PRO A 257 18.41 3.14 17.13
CA PRO A 257 17.90 4.46 16.79
C PRO A 257 16.41 4.41 16.42
N VAL A 258 15.85 5.55 16.02
CA VAL A 258 14.47 5.63 15.55
C VAL A 258 14.38 5.00 14.16
N GLU A 259 13.39 4.13 13.93
CA GLU A 259 13.20 3.39 12.67
C GLU A 259 14.44 2.58 12.24
N PRO A 260 14.92 1.62 13.04
CA PRO A 260 16.06 0.80 12.67
C PRO A 260 15.72 -0.20 11.57
N LEU A 261 16.71 -0.49 10.74
CA LEU A 261 16.75 -1.68 9.89
C LEU A 261 17.73 -2.67 10.50
N LEU A 262 17.24 -3.80 10.98
CA LEU A 262 18.07 -4.89 11.51
C LEU A 262 18.41 -5.86 10.38
N VAL A 263 19.70 -6.07 10.13
CA VAL A 263 20.23 -7.15 9.29
C VAL A 263 20.56 -8.32 10.20
N ILE A 264 19.81 -9.42 10.05
CA ILE A 264 19.90 -10.59 10.91
C ILE A 264 20.70 -11.67 10.20
N HIS A 265 21.84 -12.04 10.77
CA HIS A 265 22.65 -13.14 10.31
C HIS A 265 22.16 -14.48 10.88
N ALA A 266 22.24 -15.54 10.09
CA ALA A 266 21.94 -16.88 10.56
C ALA A 266 23.04 -17.36 11.52
N GLN A 267 22.64 -17.99 12.62
CA GLN A 267 23.61 -18.64 13.50
C GLN A 267 24.04 -20.00 12.93
N ASP A 268 25.21 -20.46 13.37
CA ASP A 268 25.80 -21.74 13.00
C ASP A 268 24.80 -22.89 13.17
N LEU A 269 24.74 -23.74 12.14
CA LEU A 269 23.88 -24.93 12.08
C LEU A 269 22.38 -24.63 12.23
N ASP A 270 21.93 -23.47 11.75
CA ASP A 270 20.54 -23.02 11.82
C ASP A 270 20.02 -22.93 13.27
N THR A 271 20.92 -22.59 14.21
CA THR A 271 20.55 -22.39 15.61
C THR A 271 19.63 -21.18 15.73
N PRO A 272 18.49 -21.28 16.44
CA PRO A 272 17.55 -20.17 16.51
C PRO A 272 17.97 -19.11 17.53
N TYR A 273 17.63 -17.85 17.23
CA TYR A 273 17.55 -16.78 18.23
C TYR A 273 16.37 -17.06 19.17
N LEU A 274 16.68 -17.42 20.42
CA LEU A 274 15.72 -17.84 21.44
C LEU A 274 15.23 -16.66 22.29
N GLU A 275 14.24 -15.92 21.79
CA GLU A 275 13.84 -14.66 22.38
C GLU A 275 12.33 -14.41 22.33
N THR A 276 11.89 -13.31 22.93
CA THR A 276 10.52 -12.81 22.85
C THR A 276 10.61 -11.29 22.89
N ASN A 277 10.31 -10.65 21.77
CA ASN A 277 10.51 -9.23 21.57
C ASN A 277 9.19 -8.52 21.25
N LEU A 278 9.02 -7.33 21.83
CA LEU A 278 7.86 -6.47 21.60
C LEU A 278 8.24 -5.36 20.62
N ILE A 279 7.54 -5.29 19.50
CA ILE A 279 7.70 -4.23 18.50
C ILE A 279 6.68 -3.14 18.81
N SER A 280 7.16 -2.01 19.32
CA SER A 280 6.31 -0.86 19.70
C SER A 280 6.53 0.40 18.85
N ASN A 281 7.49 0.36 17.93
CA ASN A 281 7.81 1.43 16.99
C ASN A 281 7.99 0.82 15.57
N THR A 282 8.30 1.63 14.58
CA THR A 282 8.74 1.17 13.26
C THR A 282 10.06 0.42 13.33
N VAL A 283 10.11 -0.80 12.80
CA VAL A 283 11.32 -1.62 12.70
C VAL A 283 11.27 -2.43 11.40
N ALA A 284 12.37 -2.45 10.66
CA ALA A 284 12.58 -3.43 9.59
C ALA A 284 13.57 -4.52 10.06
N MET A 285 13.35 -5.77 9.68
CA MET A 285 14.14 -6.95 10.07
C MET A 285 14.36 -7.86 8.87
N PHE A 286 15.54 -7.78 8.25
CA PHE A 286 15.84 -8.52 7.03
C PHE A 286 16.92 -9.55 7.30
N ALA A 287 16.79 -10.71 6.66
CA ALA A 287 17.88 -11.66 6.61
C ALA A 287 19.10 -11.06 5.89
N ALA A 288 20.29 -11.35 6.39
CA ALA A 288 21.52 -11.10 5.67
C ALA A 288 21.51 -11.82 4.31
N ALA A 289 22.19 -11.25 3.31
CA ALA A 289 22.13 -11.75 1.94
C ALA A 289 22.62 -13.21 1.84
N GLY A 290 21.74 -14.10 1.36
CA GLY A 290 22.03 -15.52 1.20
C GLY A 290 21.99 -16.33 2.49
N GLU A 291 21.51 -15.74 3.58
CA GLU A 291 21.35 -16.39 4.88
C GLU A 291 19.86 -16.60 5.22
N HIS A 292 19.58 -17.53 6.13
CA HIS A 292 18.23 -17.89 6.55
C HIS A 292 18.15 -17.91 8.09
N PRO A 293 18.15 -16.74 8.75
CA PRO A 293 18.12 -16.67 10.20
C PRO A 293 16.80 -17.24 10.74
N VAL A 294 16.92 -17.96 11.85
CA VAL A 294 15.80 -18.62 12.51
C VAL A 294 15.51 -17.94 13.84
N LEU A 295 14.26 -17.57 14.07
CA LEU A 295 13.76 -17.03 15.32
C LEU A 295 12.84 -18.07 15.97
N GLN A 296 12.96 -18.22 17.28
CA GLN A 296 12.12 -19.14 18.05
C GLN A 296 11.68 -18.49 19.36
N GLY A 297 10.37 -18.51 19.59
CA GLY A 297 9.76 -17.96 20.79
C GLY A 297 10.05 -18.80 22.03
N VAL A 298 10.18 -18.13 23.18
CA VAL A 298 10.36 -18.76 24.49
C VAL A 298 9.16 -18.51 25.40
N ASN A 299 9.03 -19.29 26.47
CA ASN A 299 7.99 -19.09 27.49
C ASN A 299 6.54 -19.06 26.94
N MET A 300 6.24 -19.88 25.93
CA MET A 300 4.93 -19.94 25.26
C MET A 300 4.53 -18.64 24.56
N SER A 301 5.48 -17.80 24.18
CA SER A 301 5.25 -16.54 23.48
C SER A 301 5.90 -16.58 22.11
N ALA A 302 5.33 -15.85 21.15
CA ALA A 302 5.93 -15.67 19.85
C ALA A 302 7.30 -14.96 19.96
N PRO A 303 8.26 -15.26 19.08
CA PRO A 303 9.54 -14.54 19.05
C PRO A 303 9.34 -13.03 18.82
N LEU A 304 8.33 -12.65 18.04
CA LEU A 304 7.96 -11.26 17.78
C LEU A 304 6.47 -11.03 18.11
N THR A 305 6.19 -9.97 18.86
CA THR A 305 4.84 -9.46 19.10
C THR A 305 4.76 -8.00 18.66
N VAL A 306 3.86 -7.68 17.72
CA VAL A 306 3.63 -6.31 17.25
C VAL A 306 2.56 -5.65 18.12
N ALA A 307 2.94 -4.61 18.85
CA ALA A 307 2.05 -3.84 19.72
C ALA A 307 1.19 -2.84 18.91
N PRO A 308 0.19 -2.17 19.50
CA PRO A 308 -0.69 -1.24 18.77
C PRO A 308 -0.01 -0.08 18.05
N SER A 309 1.17 0.35 18.51
CA SER A 309 1.99 1.38 17.86
C SER A 309 3.14 0.80 17.03
N GLY A 310 3.27 -0.52 16.99
CA GLY A 310 4.32 -1.23 16.28
C GLY A 310 4.05 -1.28 14.79
N LEU A 311 5.11 -1.10 14.01
CA LEU A 311 5.14 -1.23 12.57
C LEU A 311 6.33 -2.13 12.21
N LEU A 312 6.06 -3.33 11.72
CA LEU A 312 7.09 -4.34 11.42
C LEU A 312 7.19 -4.55 9.90
N PHE A 313 8.41 -4.48 9.36
CA PHE A 313 8.74 -5.00 8.03
C PHE A 313 9.68 -6.19 8.22
N LEU A 314 9.32 -7.37 7.72
CA LEU A 314 10.12 -8.59 7.88
C LEU A 314 10.37 -9.22 6.51
N ARG A 315 11.63 -9.52 6.20
CA ARG A 315 11.98 -10.17 4.94
C ARG A 315 13.00 -11.30 5.10
N GLY A 316 12.73 -12.47 4.53
CA GLY A 316 13.71 -13.57 4.46
C GLY A 316 13.95 -14.32 5.78
N VAL A 317 13.17 -14.03 6.82
CA VAL A 317 13.37 -14.58 8.17
C VAL A 317 12.47 -15.79 8.41
N ALA A 318 13.02 -16.83 9.05
CA ALA A 318 12.25 -17.98 9.52
C ALA A 318 11.82 -17.80 10.98
N MET A 319 10.57 -18.13 11.30
CA MET A 319 10.03 -18.19 12.66
C MET A 319 9.48 -19.59 12.90
N THR A 320 10.24 -20.43 13.61
CA THR A 320 9.92 -21.86 13.72
C THR A 320 10.20 -22.46 15.09
N GLY A 321 9.49 -23.55 15.39
CA GLY A 321 9.75 -24.37 16.58
C GLY A 321 9.27 -23.76 17.89
N THR A 322 8.48 -22.68 17.89
CA THR A 322 7.95 -22.09 19.12
C THR A 322 7.09 -23.12 19.84
N GLN A 323 7.45 -23.44 21.08
CA GLN A 323 6.90 -24.58 21.81
C GLN A 323 5.68 -24.20 22.67
N ASN A 324 4.97 -25.23 23.14
CA ASN A 324 3.97 -25.12 24.22
C ASN A 324 2.81 -24.16 23.92
N GLY A 325 2.39 -24.10 22.66
CA GLY A 325 1.25 -23.31 22.23
C GLY A 325 1.55 -21.86 21.87
N GLY A 326 2.83 -21.44 21.84
CA GLY A 326 3.20 -20.13 21.31
C GLY A 326 3.17 -20.09 19.78
N GLU A 327 2.70 -18.98 19.25
CA GLU A 327 2.60 -18.69 17.82
C GLU A 327 3.97 -18.35 17.20
N GLY A 328 4.08 -18.38 15.87
CA GLY A 328 5.27 -17.90 15.17
C GLY A 328 5.37 -16.37 15.14
N LEU A 329 4.25 -15.69 14.94
CA LEU A 329 4.13 -14.23 14.97
C LEU A 329 2.80 -13.82 15.61
N ALA A 330 2.83 -12.82 16.48
CA ALA A 330 1.62 -12.24 17.04
C ALA A 330 1.50 -10.74 16.69
N ILE A 331 0.37 -10.33 16.15
CA ILE A 331 0.05 -8.93 15.85
C ILE A 331 -1.12 -8.53 16.75
N THR A 332 -0.86 -7.63 17.69
CA THR A 332 -1.79 -7.19 18.74
C THR A 332 -2.12 -5.70 18.57
N GLY A 333 -2.82 -5.38 17.48
CA GLY A 333 -3.26 -4.03 17.12
C GLY A 333 -2.31 -3.21 16.26
N GLY A 334 -1.07 -3.67 16.04
CA GLY A 334 -0.10 -3.00 15.15
C GLY A 334 -0.23 -3.41 13.70
N GLN A 335 0.81 -3.10 12.91
CA GLN A 335 0.85 -3.44 11.49
C GLN A 335 2.13 -4.20 11.13
N ALA A 336 2.03 -5.20 10.25
CA ALA A 336 3.17 -5.97 9.78
C ALA A 336 3.12 -6.23 8.27
N TRP A 337 4.25 -6.04 7.60
CA TRP A 337 4.54 -6.43 6.22
C TRP A 337 5.55 -7.56 6.27
N ILE A 338 5.15 -8.72 5.76
CA ILE A 338 5.94 -9.95 5.85
C ILE A 338 6.16 -10.46 4.43
N GLU A 339 7.42 -10.53 4.02
CA GLU A 339 7.82 -10.94 2.69
C GLU A 339 8.84 -12.09 2.75
N GLN A 340 8.75 -13.07 1.86
CA GLN A 340 9.76 -14.13 1.74
C GLN A 340 10.10 -14.82 3.08
N ALA A 341 9.12 -14.94 3.97
CA ALA A 341 9.30 -15.47 5.31
C ALA A 341 8.82 -16.92 5.41
N LYS A 342 9.39 -17.67 6.36
CA LYS A 342 8.96 -19.04 6.68
C LYS A 342 8.47 -19.09 8.12
N ILE A 343 7.15 -19.04 8.32
CA ILE A 343 6.52 -19.01 9.65
C ILE A 343 5.85 -20.37 9.90
N THR A 344 6.65 -21.36 10.29
CA THR A 344 6.21 -22.76 10.28
C THR A 344 6.53 -23.54 11.55
N ASN A 345 5.82 -24.65 11.80
CA ASN A 345 6.03 -25.57 12.92
C ASN A 345 5.99 -24.91 14.32
N ASN A 346 5.10 -23.95 14.52
CA ASN A 346 4.89 -23.32 15.82
C ASN A 346 3.66 -23.93 16.49
N ALA A 347 3.78 -24.35 17.75
CA ALA A 347 2.75 -25.12 18.45
C ALA A 347 1.44 -24.34 18.71
N GLY A 348 1.47 -23.01 18.61
CA GLY A 348 0.31 -22.11 18.71
C GLY A 348 -0.39 -21.83 17.38
N GLY A 349 0.18 -22.26 16.26
CA GLY A 349 -0.15 -21.78 14.92
C GLY A 349 0.92 -20.85 14.36
N GLY A 350 0.82 -20.51 13.06
CA GLY A 350 1.79 -19.66 12.38
C GLY A 350 1.68 -18.20 12.83
N ILE A 351 0.54 -17.56 12.51
CA ILE A 351 0.32 -16.13 12.75
C ILE A 351 -1.02 -15.89 13.46
N LEU A 352 -1.00 -15.06 14.49
CA LEU A 352 -2.19 -14.51 15.15
C LEU A 352 -2.33 -13.01 14.83
N VAL A 353 -3.51 -12.59 14.38
CA VAL A 353 -3.89 -11.18 14.23
C VAL A 353 -5.06 -10.88 15.18
N ASP A 354 -4.85 -9.95 16.09
CA ASP A 354 -5.81 -9.55 17.12
C ASP A 354 -5.71 -8.04 17.41
N GLY A 355 -6.68 -7.50 18.13
CA GLY A 355 -6.71 -6.12 18.61
C GLY A 355 -6.83 -5.06 17.52
N GLY A 356 -7.38 -5.41 16.35
CA GLY A 356 -7.52 -4.53 15.19
C GLY A 356 -6.24 -4.41 14.35
N GLY A 357 -5.32 -5.36 14.47
CA GLY A 357 -4.06 -5.35 13.73
C GLY A 357 -4.22 -5.55 12.23
N THR A 358 -3.21 -5.17 11.45
CA THR A 358 -3.17 -5.39 9.99
C THR A 358 -1.95 -6.20 9.59
N LEU A 359 -2.16 -7.19 8.72
CA LEU A 359 -1.10 -8.01 8.14
C LEU A 359 -1.12 -7.89 6.62
N VAL A 360 0.02 -7.54 6.04
CA VAL A 360 0.34 -7.72 4.62
C VAL A 360 1.34 -8.88 4.54
N LEU A 361 0.96 -9.95 3.84
CA LEU A 361 1.73 -11.18 3.77
C LEU A 361 1.95 -11.58 2.31
N GLU A 362 3.20 -11.57 1.88
CA GLU A 362 3.56 -11.79 0.48
C GLU A 362 4.66 -12.84 0.36
N ASN A 363 4.54 -13.69 -0.66
CA ASN A 363 5.62 -14.58 -1.08
C ASN A 363 6.21 -15.45 0.04
N SER A 364 5.35 -15.94 0.95
CA SER A 364 5.78 -16.56 2.21
C SER A 364 5.19 -17.97 2.41
N PHE A 365 5.80 -18.73 3.32
CA PHE A 365 5.25 -19.99 3.82
C PHE A 365 4.71 -19.81 5.23
N VAL A 366 3.48 -20.28 5.48
CA VAL A 366 2.87 -20.26 6.82
C VAL A 366 2.20 -21.59 7.13
N GLY A 367 2.54 -22.22 8.25
CA GLY A 367 1.86 -23.43 8.70
C GLY A 367 2.77 -24.55 9.22
N GLY A 368 2.53 -25.81 8.82
CA GLY A 368 3.35 -26.97 9.22
C GLY A 368 3.09 -27.46 10.66
N ASP A 369 2.21 -26.80 11.40
CA ASP A 369 1.83 -27.24 12.74
C ASP A 369 0.79 -28.39 12.70
N VAL A 370 1.14 -29.53 13.30
CA VAL A 370 0.23 -30.69 13.53
C VAL A 370 -0.62 -30.57 14.81
N SER A 371 -0.59 -29.43 15.51
CA SER A 371 -1.27 -29.22 16.81
C SER A 371 -2.75 -28.86 16.69
N ASN A 372 -3.38 -29.09 15.53
CA ASN A 372 -4.77 -28.76 15.23
C ASN A 372 -5.08 -27.26 15.39
N LYS A 373 -4.09 -26.40 15.16
CA LYS A 373 -4.24 -24.93 15.14
C LYS A 373 -4.40 -24.42 13.72
N ALA A 374 -4.98 -23.23 13.60
CA ALA A 374 -4.99 -22.57 12.31
C ALA A 374 -3.57 -22.08 11.98
N ALA A 375 -3.19 -22.13 10.71
CA ALA A 375 -1.90 -21.58 10.28
C ALA A 375 -1.93 -20.05 10.40
N ILE A 376 -3.05 -19.41 10.02
CA ILE A 376 -3.33 -18.00 10.24
C ILE A 376 -4.68 -17.88 10.97
N ASP A 377 -4.70 -17.19 12.11
CA ASP A 377 -5.90 -16.94 12.93
C ASP A 377 -6.13 -15.43 13.10
N ILE A 378 -7.25 -14.93 12.58
CA ILE A 378 -7.64 -13.51 12.66
C ILE A 378 -8.80 -13.38 13.63
N VAL A 379 -8.49 -13.00 14.87
CA VAL A 379 -9.50 -12.79 15.91
C VAL A 379 -10.20 -11.45 15.72
N ASP A 380 -9.42 -10.39 15.53
CA ASP A 380 -9.85 -9.01 15.31
C ASP A 380 -8.78 -8.25 14.51
N GLY A 381 -9.01 -8.00 13.22
CA GLY A 381 -8.03 -7.35 12.35
C GLY A 381 -8.29 -7.55 10.85
N ALA A 382 -7.27 -7.24 10.06
CA ALA A 382 -7.29 -7.32 8.60
C ALA A 382 -6.07 -8.08 8.05
N LEU A 383 -6.24 -8.70 6.89
CA LEU A 383 -5.19 -9.43 6.18
C LEU A 383 -5.28 -9.11 4.69
N GLN A 384 -4.13 -8.80 4.07
CA GLN A 384 -3.94 -8.82 2.63
C GLN A 384 -2.84 -9.84 2.33
N MET A 385 -3.18 -10.87 1.56
CA MET A 385 -2.26 -11.96 1.25
C MET A 385 -2.09 -12.14 -0.25
N SER A 386 -0.84 -12.18 -0.72
CA SER A 386 -0.49 -12.43 -2.11
C SER A 386 0.61 -13.50 -2.20
N PHE A 387 0.58 -14.35 -3.24
CA PHE A 387 1.63 -15.35 -3.51
C PHE A 387 2.11 -16.11 -2.28
N THR A 388 1.22 -16.50 -1.37
CA THR A 388 1.61 -17.16 -0.12
C THR A 388 1.12 -18.60 -0.14
N THR A 389 1.96 -19.53 0.34
CA THR A 389 1.55 -20.92 0.54
C THR A 389 1.23 -21.14 2.01
N VAL A 390 -0.01 -21.52 2.30
CA VAL A 390 -0.49 -21.76 3.67
C VAL A 390 -0.94 -23.21 3.79
N GLY A 391 -0.21 -24.00 4.57
CA GLY A 391 -0.48 -25.42 4.79
C GLY A 391 -0.80 -25.72 6.24
N SER A 392 -2.02 -26.15 6.55
CA SER A 392 -2.41 -26.51 7.92
C SER A 392 -2.49 -28.01 8.14
N GLY A 393 -2.26 -28.47 9.38
CA GLY A 393 -2.22 -29.89 9.72
C GLY A 393 -3.59 -30.59 9.74
N PHE A 394 -3.80 -31.44 10.75
CA PHE A 394 -4.97 -32.31 10.85
C PHE A 394 -6.06 -31.77 11.81
N GLY A 395 -7.19 -32.47 11.85
CA GLY A 395 -8.20 -32.36 12.91
C GLY A 395 -9.11 -31.15 12.77
N THR A 396 -8.83 -30.07 13.50
CA THR A 396 -9.62 -28.82 13.42
C THR A 396 -8.78 -27.63 12.97
N SER A 397 -7.60 -27.89 12.42
CA SER A 397 -6.79 -26.87 11.75
C SER A 397 -7.51 -26.33 10.52
N ALA A 398 -7.11 -25.13 10.14
CA ALA A 398 -7.48 -24.46 8.91
C ALA A 398 -6.25 -23.69 8.42
N ALA A 399 -6.10 -23.53 7.11
CA ALA A 399 -5.09 -22.64 6.56
C ALA A 399 -5.37 -21.20 7.04
N LEU A 400 -6.63 -20.79 6.95
CA LEU A 400 -7.08 -19.47 7.37
C LEU A 400 -8.35 -19.57 8.21
N ARG A 401 -8.33 -19.02 9.41
CA ARG A 401 -9.50 -18.85 10.27
C ARG A 401 -9.69 -17.38 10.62
N CYS A 402 -10.93 -16.91 10.63
CA CYS A 402 -11.24 -15.58 11.15
C CYS A 402 -12.62 -15.48 11.81
N THR A 403 -12.77 -14.50 12.71
CA THR A 403 -14.08 -14.14 13.26
C THR A 403 -14.95 -13.41 12.22
N ASP A 404 -14.35 -12.49 11.47
CA ASP A 404 -14.97 -11.72 10.38
C ASP A 404 -13.93 -11.51 9.26
N GLY A 405 -14.28 -11.90 8.04
CA GLY A 405 -13.41 -11.84 6.87
C GLY A 405 -13.63 -10.61 6.00
N GLY A 406 -14.52 -9.69 6.36
CA GLY A 406 -14.84 -8.52 5.51
C GLY A 406 -13.66 -7.62 5.18
N ALA A 407 -12.58 -7.64 5.97
CA ALA A 407 -11.32 -6.93 5.73
C ALA A 407 -10.15 -7.89 5.38
N THR A 408 -10.47 -9.12 4.96
CA THR A 408 -9.49 -10.14 4.57
C THR A 408 -9.55 -10.36 3.06
N THR A 409 -8.43 -10.18 2.38
CA THR A 409 -8.26 -10.47 0.95
C THR A 409 -7.13 -11.47 0.74
N VAL A 410 -7.38 -12.44 -0.14
CA VAL A 410 -6.43 -13.49 -0.51
C VAL A 410 -6.35 -13.55 -2.03
N ARG A 411 -5.14 -13.42 -2.56
CA ARG A 411 -4.87 -13.38 -3.99
C ARG A 411 -3.67 -14.25 -4.34
N ASN A 412 -3.65 -14.88 -5.52
CA ASN A 412 -2.45 -15.56 -6.05
C ASN A 412 -1.85 -16.61 -5.11
N SER A 413 -2.64 -17.15 -4.17
CA SER A 413 -2.14 -17.92 -3.03
C SER A 413 -2.60 -19.37 -3.07
N LEU A 414 -1.86 -20.25 -2.40
CA LEU A 414 -2.18 -21.67 -2.25
C LEU A 414 -2.56 -21.95 -0.80
N LEU A 415 -3.82 -22.30 -0.52
CA LEU A 415 -4.28 -22.63 0.82
C LEU A 415 -4.74 -24.08 0.86
N VAL A 416 -4.16 -24.86 1.77
CA VAL A 416 -4.45 -26.29 1.92
C VAL A 416 -4.43 -26.71 3.39
N SER A 417 -5.11 -27.80 3.69
CA SER A 417 -5.33 -28.37 5.00
C SER A 417 -5.31 -29.90 4.89
N ALA A 418 -4.57 -30.57 5.77
CA ALA A 418 -4.61 -32.02 5.88
C ALA A 418 -5.83 -32.51 6.69
N SER A 419 -6.83 -31.65 6.91
CA SER A 419 -8.05 -31.91 7.68
C SER A 419 -9.24 -32.24 6.78
N ASP A 420 -10.25 -32.93 7.34
CA ASP A 420 -11.56 -33.10 6.69
C ASP A 420 -12.42 -31.83 6.75
N ALA A 421 -12.01 -30.83 7.55
CA ALA A 421 -12.68 -29.54 7.65
C ALA A 421 -12.15 -28.56 6.59
N ASP A 422 -13.01 -27.65 6.15
CA ASP A 422 -12.66 -26.58 5.21
C ASP A 422 -11.39 -25.84 5.68
N GLU A 423 -10.46 -25.70 4.74
CA GLU A 423 -9.17 -25.03 4.89
C GLU A 423 -9.32 -23.51 5.10
N VAL A 424 -10.44 -22.94 4.67
CA VAL A 424 -10.83 -21.55 4.94
C VAL A 424 -12.07 -21.50 5.82
N GLN A 425 -11.88 -21.12 7.07
CA GLN A 425 -12.92 -20.90 8.07
C GLN A 425 -13.04 -19.40 8.37
N CYS A 426 -13.28 -18.62 7.33
CA CYS A 426 -13.28 -17.16 7.41
C CYS A 426 -14.45 -16.59 6.61
N SER A 427 -15.57 -16.28 7.28
CA SER A 427 -16.77 -15.80 6.61
C SER A 427 -16.57 -14.38 6.09
N GLY A 428 -16.82 -14.14 4.79
CA GLY A 428 -16.72 -12.81 4.18
C GLY A 428 -15.37 -12.49 3.54
N VAL A 429 -14.40 -13.40 3.63
CA VAL A 429 -13.11 -13.28 2.93
C VAL A 429 -13.32 -13.20 1.42
N SER A 430 -12.54 -12.33 0.77
CA SER A 430 -12.43 -12.30 -0.69
C SER A 430 -11.24 -13.13 -1.13
N VAL A 431 -11.48 -14.20 -1.90
CA VAL A 431 -10.45 -15.05 -2.48
C VAL A 431 -10.48 -14.90 -3.98
N THR A 432 -9.36 -14.47 -4.57
CA THR A 432 -9.20 -14.28 -6.01
C THR A 432 -7.96 -14.96 -6.58
N ASP A 433 -8.04 -15.50 -7.81
CA ASP A 433 -6.87 -16.00 -8.56
C ASP A 433 -5.97 -16.91 -7.71
N SER A 434 -6.57 -17.81 -6.93
CA SER A 434 -5.89 -18.62 -5.93
C SER A 434 -6.18 -20.10 -6.15
N ALA A 435 -5.42 -20.98 -5.51
CA ALA A 435 -5.66 -22.43 -5.53
C ALA A 435 -6.00 -22.93 -4.12
N LEU A 436 -7.13 -23.64 -3.99
CA LEU A 436 -7.63 -24.16 -2.72
C LEU A 436 -8.19 -25.56 -2.93
N GLU A 437 -8.46 -26.31 -1.86
CA GLU A 437 -9.10 -27.63 -1.95
C GLU A 437 -10.58 -27.50 -2.34
N MET A 438 -11.24 -26.46 -1.85
CA MET A 438 -12.64 -26.14 -2.12
C MET A 438 -12.83 -25.04 -3.17
N SER A 439 -14.08 -24.85 -3.60
CA SER A 439 -14.46 -23.72 -4.46
C SER A 439 -14.95 -22.54 -3.62
N MET A 440 -14.31 -21.39 -3.80
CA MET A 440 -14.55 -20.12 -3.12
C MET A 440 -14.11 -18.95 -4.02
N GLY A 441 -15.03 -18.04 -4.35
CA GLY A 441 -14.73 -16.94 -5.28
C GLY A 441 -14.47 -17.43 -6.71
N ASN A 442 -13.41 -16.92 -7.36
CA ASN A 442 -12.96 -17.35 -8.69
C ASN A 442 -11.74 -18.30 -8.64
N ASN A 443 -11.47 -18.90 -7.47
CA ASN A 443 -10.31 -19.77 -7.27
C ASN A 443 -10.36 -21.07 -8.10
N VAL A 444 -9.21 -21.73 -8.20
CA VAL A 444 -9.08 -23.10 -8.70
C VAL A 444 -9.27 -24.08 -7.55
N ALA A 445 -10.32 -24.89 -7.62
CA ALA A 445 -10.57 -25.98 -6.67
C ALA A 445 -9.77 -27.23 -7.06
N LEU A 446 -8.82 -27.61 -6.22
CA LEU A 446 -7.89 -28.72 -6.40
C LEU A 446 -8.46 -30.07 -5.93
N GLY A 447 -9.46 -30.04 -5.05
CA GLY A 447 -9.87 -31.19 -4.25
C GLY A 447 -8.93 -31.43 -3.08
N ALA A 448 -9.14 -32.55 -2.37
CA ALA A 448 -8.40 -32.85 -1.14
C ALA A 448 -6.88 -32.81 -1.34
N LEU A 449 -6.19 -32.20 -0.37
CA LEU A 449 -4.75 -32.16 -0.30
C LEU A 449 -4.13 -33.56 -0.36
N MET A 450 -3.03 -33.70 -1.10
CA MET A 450 -2.08 -34.80 -0.92
C MET A 450 -0.75 -34.22 -0.43
N ALA A 451 -0.28 -34.66 0.73
CA ALA A 451 0.94 -34.11 1.36
C ALA A 451 2.21 -34.33 0.52
N ASP A 452 2.18 -35.27 -0.43
CA ASP A 452 3.28 -35.54 -1.37
C ASP A 452 3.42 -34.50 -2.50
N TRP A 453 2.54 -33.48 -2.53
CA TRP A 453 2.73 -32.28 -3.34
C TRP A 453 3.96 -31.50 -2.93
N PHE A 454 4.35 -31.57 -1.66
CA PHE A 454 5.39 -30.76 -1.05
C PHE A 454 6.63 -31.58 -0.67
N LEU A 455 7.79 -30.93 -0.60
CA LEU A 455 9.04 -31.56 -0.17
C LEU A 455 8.92 -32.18 1.23
N ASP A 456 8.39 -31.43 2.19
CA ASP A 456 8.12 -31.93 3.55
C ASP A 456 7.01 -31.12 4.24
N PHE A 457 5.76 -31.49 3.92
CA PHE A 457 4.57 -30.83 4.47
C PHE A 457 4.53 -30.80 6.00
N ASP A 458 4.97 -31.88 6.66
CA ASP A 458 4.91 -32.02 8.12
C ASP A 458 5.97 -31.18 8.83
N SER A 459 7.03 -30.75 8.13
CA SER A 459 7.99 -29.77 8.62
C SER A 459 7.76 -28.36 8.05
N GLY A 460 6.63 -28.12 7.39
CA GLY A 460 6.30 -26.83 6.82
C GLY A 460 7.19 -26.41 5.65
N ASP A 461 7.90 -27.36 5.04
CA ASP A 461 8.57 -27.15 3.76
C ASP A 461 7.54 -27.33 2.63
N PHE A 462 7.03 -26.19 2.15
CA PHE A 462 5.99 -26.13 1.14
C PHE A 462 6.50 -25.88 -0.28
N HIS A 463 7.77 -26.15 -0.58
CA HIS A 463 8.18 -26.19 -1.99
C HIS A 463 7.51 -27.36 -2.69
N LEU A 464 7.02 -27.12 -3.88
CA LEU A 464 6.27 -28.06 -4.70
C LEU A 464 7.21 -29.06 -5.37
N ILE A 465 6.85 -30.33 -5.34
CA ILE A 465 7.58 -31.39 -6.05
C ILE A 465 7.06 -31.47 -7.49
N PRO A 466 7.93 -31.27 -8.51
CA PRO A 466 7.52 -31.34 -9.90
C PRO A 466 6.76 -32.63 -10.25
N ASN A 467 5.60 -32.48 -10.89
CA ASN A 467 4.68 -33.55 -11.32
C ASN A 467 3.94 -34.30 -10.19
N MET A 468 4.07 -33.89 -8.92
CA MET A 468 3.31 -34.48 -7.81
C MET A 468 2.06 -33.67 -7.45
N TYR A 469 2.12 -32.35 -7.59
CA TYR A 469 1.00 -31.45 -7.36
C TYR A 469 0.08 -31.35 -8.60
N PRO A 470 -1.17 -30.85 -8.45
CA PRO A 470 -2.07 -30.67 -9.57
C PRO A 470 -1.57 -29.58 -10.52
N ALA A 471 -1.41 -29.89 -11.81
CA ALA A 471 -0.96 -28.94 -12.84
C ALA A 471 -1.82 -27.68 -12.98
N ALA A 472 -3.00 -27.63 -12.37
CA ALA A 472 -3.84 -26.43 -12.33
C ALA A 472 -3.25 -25.32 -11.43
N ILE A 473 -2.31 -25.65 -10.53
CA ILE A 473 -1.60 -24.66 -9.69
C ILE A 473 -0.74 -23.73 -10.55
N ASP A 474 -0.10 -24.25 -11.61
CA ASP A 474 0.83 -23.53 -12.51
C ASP A 474 0.23 -22.26 -13.15
N THR A 475 -1.10 -22.19 -13.22
CA THR A 475 -1.84 -21.10 -13.89
C THR A 475 -2.99 -20.57 -13.06
N ALA A 476 -3.01 -20.86 -11.76
CA ALA A 476 -4.11 -20.46 -10.87
C ALA A 476 -4.01 -18.99 -10.45
N ALA A 477 -2.80 -18.43 -10.41
CA ALA A 477 -2.56 -17.02 -10.14
C ALA A 477 -2.57 -16.18 -11.42
N THR A 478 -2.84 -14.89 -11.24
CA THR A 478 -2.73 -13.88 -12.30
C THR A 478 -1.82 -12.76 -11.81
N TRP A 479 -0.65 -12.62 -12.41
CA TRP A 479 0.32 -11.60 -12.04
C TRP A 479 -0.15 -10.19 -12.44
N GLN A 480 0.10 -9.21 -11.58
CA GLN A 480 -0.28 -7.80 -11.74
C GLN A 480 0.86 -6.88 -11.26
N THR A 481 0.91 -5.66 -11.76
CA THR A 481 1.88 -4.65 -11.33
C THR A 481 1.78 -4.42 -9.81
N GLY A 482 2.92 -4.45 -9.14
CA GLY A 482 3.02 -4.43 -7.68
C GLY A 482 3.21 -5.83 -7.07
N ASP A 483 3.09 -6.89 -7.86
CA ASP A 483 3.36 -8.26 -7.39
C ASP A 483 4.85 -8.54 -7.24
N PRO A 484 5.21 -9.47 -6.34
CA PRO A 484 6.58 -9.93 -6.20
C PRO A 484 7.18 -10.34 -7.56
N PRO A 485 8.38 -9.83 -7.91
CA PRO A 485 9.03 -10.15 -9.18
C PRO A 485 9.72 -11.52 -9.15
N THR A 486 9.87 -12.12 -7.97
CA THR A 486 10.42 -13.46 -7.76
C THR A 486 9.57 -14.22 -6.77
N ASP A 487 9.72 -15.54 -6.75
CA ASP A 487 9.14 -16.41 -5.74
C ASP A 487 9.96 -16.42 -4.43
N ILE A 488 9.67 -17.34 -3.52
CA ILE A 488 10.33 -17.43 -2.20
C ILE A 488 11.81 -17.83 -2.28
N ASP A 489 12.20 -18.53 -3.34
CA ASP A 489 13.58 -18.98 -3.59
C ASP A 489 14.36 -18.02 -4.49
N GLY A 490 13.69 -16.99 -5.01
CA GLY A 490 14.27 -15.98 -5.89
C GLY A 490 14.13 -16.30 -7.38
N ASP A 491 13.34 -17.32 -7.73
CA ASP A 491 13.06 -17.64 -9.12
C ASP A 491 12.15 -16.58 -9.75
N PRO A 492 12.46 -16.08 -10.96
CA PRO A 492 11.70 -15.00 -11.57
C PRO A 492 10.23 -15.36 -11.82
N ARG A 493 9.33 -14.44 -11.49
CA ARG A 493 7.92 -14.44 -11.86
C ARG A 493 7.68 -13.64 -13.15
N PRO A 494 6.49 -13.76 -13.78
CA PRO A 494 6.13 -12.87 -14.88
C PRO A 494 6.22 -11.40 -14.47
N THR A 495 6.37 -10.50 -15.43
CA THR A 495 6.43 -9.04 -15.19
C THR A 495 5.41 -8.29 -16.04
N GLN A 496 4.38 -8.99 -16.50
CA GLN A 496 3.32 -8.43 -17.36
C GLN A 496 1.96 -8.73 -16.77
N ASP A 497 1.17 -7.67 -16.57
CA ASP A 497 -0.20 -7.75 -16.06
C ASP A 497 -1.08 -8.75 -16.82
N GLY A 498 -1.86 -9.52 -16.05
CA GLY A 498 -2.77 -10.52 -16.59
C GLY A 498 -2.10 -11.83 -17.00
N THR A 499 -0.79 -11.97 -16.81
CA THR A 499 -0.08 -13.22 -17.14
C THR A 499 -0.37 -14.29 -16.09
N PRO A 500 -0.83 -15.50 -16.48
CA PRO A 500 -1.00 -16.60 -15.55
C PRO A 500 0.33 -17.00 -14.87
N ASP A 501 0.27 -17.35 -13.60
CA ASP A 501 1.41 -17.82 -12.81
C ASP A 501 1.00 -18.88 -11.77
N PHE A 502 1.99 -19.39 -11.04
CA PHE A 502 1.81 -20.32 -9.94
C PHE A 502 1.10 -19.65 -8.77
N ALA A 503 0.03 -20.27 -8.28
CA ALA A 503 -0.54 -19.90 -6.99
C ALA A 503 0.34 -20.41 -5.83
N GLY A 504 0.62 -19.53 -4.88
CA GLY A 504 1.50 -19.80 -3.75
C GLY A 504 2.88 -19.16 -3.88
N ALA A 505 3.71 -19.34 -2.85
CA ALA A 505 5.00 -18.67 -2.71
C ALA A 505 6.13 -19.33 -3.51
N ASP A 506 5.95 -20.57 -3.91
CA ASP A 506 6.95 -21.34 -4.65
C ASP A 506 6.55 -21.51 -6.11
N ARG A 507 7.51 -21.27 -7.01
CA ARG A 507 7.48 -21.76 -8.38
C ARG A 507 8.46 -22.92 -8.44
N THR A 508 8.05 -24.03 -9.04
CA THR A 508 8.99 -25.14 -9.24
C THR A 508 10.21 -24.69 -10.09
N PRO A 509 11.45 -25.01 -9.68
CA PRO A 509 12.66 -24.70 -10.44
C PRO A 509 12.76 -25.35 -11.83
#